data_AF-A0A2W4IX26-F1
#
_entry.id   AF-A0A2W4IX26-F1
#
_cell.length_a   1.000
_cell.length_b   1.000
_cell.length_c   1.000
_cell.angle_alpha   90.00
_cell.angle_beta   90.00
_cell.angle_gamma   90.00
#
_symmetry.space_group_name_H-M   'P 1'
#
loop_
_entity.id
_entity.type
_entity.pdbx_description
1 polymer ?
#
loop_
_entity_poly.entity_id
_entity_poly.type
_entity_poly.pdbx_seq_one_letter_code
_entity_poly.pdbx_strand_id
1 'polypeptide(L)'
;APSDTGGSSITGYDVQRATNSAFSSNVVTVQDNASPYTFTGLVPNTQYWVRVRARNAQGAGDWSPSRSFTTITNVYVGNGSTYVPVTPMVGNGSTYVPVTVGIGNGASYS
;
A
#
# COMPACT_ATOMS: atom_id res chain seq x y z
N ALA A 1 2.78 -16.86 -12.21
CA ALA A 1 2.02 -17.45 -11.09
C ALA A 1 2.98 -18.32 -10.29
N PRO A 2 2.92 -18.39 -8.94
CA PRO A 2 3.69 -19.38 -8.20
C PRO A 2 3.16 -20.76 -8.59
N SER A 3 4.07 -21.67 -8.95
CA SER A 3 3.76 -22.98 -9.53
C SER A 3 3.42 -24.06 -8.50
N ASP A 4 3.62 -23.80 -7.21
CA ASP A 4 3.31 -24.76 -6.15
C ASP A 4 2.16 -24.27 -5.27
N THR A 5 0.99 -24.88 -5.48
CA THR A 5 -0.22 -24.68 -4.68
C THR A 5 -0.31 -25.64 -3.49
N GLY A 6 0.73 -26.43 -3.23
CA GLY A 6 0.69 -27.51 -2.23
C GLY A 6 -0.40 -28.56 -2.51
N GLY A 7 -0.87 -28.66 -3.75
CA GLY A 7 -1.91 -29.61 -4.18
C GLY A 7 -3.36 -29.15 -3.95
N SER A 8 -3.63 -27.88 -3.62
CA SER A 8 -5.00 -27.35 -3.46
C SER A 8 -5.14 -25.93 -4.02
N SER A 9 -6.28 -25.64 -4.67
CA SER A 9 -6.53 -24.32 -5.28
C SER A 9 -6.39 -23.17 -4.27
N ILE A 10 -5.77 -22.08 -4.71
CA ILE A 10 -5.67 -20.85 -3.90
C ILE A 10 -7.09 -20.28 -3.72
N THR A 11 -7.49 -20.10 -2.48
CA THR A 11 -8.80 -19.57 -2.08
C THR A 11 -8.75 -18.09 -1.73
N GLY A 12 -7.56 -17.51 -1.65
CA GLY A 12 -7.35 -16.07 -1.40
C GLY A 12 -5.94 -15.74 -0.97
N TYR A 13 -5.72 -14.50 -0.56
CA TYR A 13 -4.44 -14.00 -0.08
C TYR A 13 -4.61 -13.31 1.27
N ASP A 14 -3.52 -13.29 2.05
CA ASP A 14 -3.35 -12.31 3.12
C ASP A 14 -2.32 -11.28 2.65
N VAL A 15 -2.67 -10.00 2.73
CA VAL A 15 -1.76 -8.88 2.46
C VAL A 15 -1.45 -8.21 3.79
N GLN A 16 -0.16 -8.12 4.12
CA GLN A 16 0.29 -7.54 5.38
C GLN A 16 1.14 -6.31 5.15
N ARG A 17 0.95 -5.28 5.98
CA ARG A 17 1.77 -4.06 6.06
C ARG A 17 2.26 -3.84 7.49
N ALA A 18 3.45 -3.30 7.65
CA ALA A 18 3.99 -2.83 8.93
C ALA A 18 4.85 -1.56 8.74
N THR A 19 5.17 -0.87 9.84
CA THR A 19 6.12 0.26 9.86
C THR A 19 7.54 -0.18 10.26
N ASN A 20 7.83 -1.47 10.21
CA ASN A 20 9.19 -2.01 10.29
C ASN A 20 9.33 -3.32 9.50
N SER A 21 10.54 -3.64 9.06
CA SER A 21 10.84 -4.85 8.27
C SER A 21 10.59 -6.15 9.01
N ALA A 22 10.62 -6.13 10.35
CA ALA A 22 10.35 -7.29 11.20
C ALA A 22 8.85 -7.60 11.35
N PHE A 23 7.96 -6.76 10.81
CA PHE A 23 6.51 -6.87 10.98
C PHE A 23 6.10 -6.99 12.47
N SER A 24 6.63 -6.11 13.31
CA SER A 24 6.32 -6.06 14.75
C SER A 24 5.75 -4.72 15.22
N SER A 25 5.65 -3.71 14.35
CA SER A 25 5.08 -2.40 14.66
C SER A 25 4.04 -1.97 13.62
N ASN A 26 2.90 -1.45 14.10
CA ASN A 26 1.75 -1.02 13.29
C ASN A 26 1.34 -2.05 12.21
N VAL A 27 1.28 -3.31 12.63
CA VAL A 27 0.99 -4.44 11.74
C VAL A 27 -0.49 -4.45 11.39
N VAL A 28 -0.78 -4.47 10.10
CA VAL A 28 -2.14 -4.64 9.56
C VAL A 28 -2.12 -5.81 8.59
N THR A 29 -2.99 -6.78 8.81
CA THR A 29 -3.23 -7.90 7.89
C THR A 29 -4.64 -7.81 7.34
N VAL A 30 -4.77 -7.90 6.02
CA VAL A 30 -6.05 -7.89 5.31
C VAL A 30 -6.16 -9.18 4.52
N GLN A 31 -7.33 -9.80 4.58
CA GLN A 31 -7.66 -10.94 3.74
C GLN A 31 -8.37 -10.43 2.50
N ASP A 32 -7.79 -10.68 1.33
CA ASP A 32 -8.37 -10.25 0.06
C ASP A 32 -8.22 -11.35 -0.99
N ASN A 33 -9.16 -11.37 -1.92
CA ASN A 33 -9.17 -12.26 -3.08
C ASN A 33 -8.85 -11.49 -4.36
N ALA A 34 -8.80 -10.15 -4.31
CA ALA A 34 -8.47 -9.27 -5.43
C ALA A 34 -6.96 -8.99 -5.52
N SER A 35 -6.48 -8.87 -6.76
CA SER A 35 -5.14 -8.38 -7.07
C SER A 35 -5.24 -7.39 -8.24
N PRO A 36 -4.76 -6.15 -8.09
CA PRO A 36 -4.03 -5.60 -6.94
C PRO A 36 -4.93 -5.25 -5.74
N TYR A 37 -4.35 -5.25 -4.53
CA TYR A 37 -4.94 -4.64 -3.32
C TYR A 37 -4.31 -3.28 -3.04
N THR A 38 -5.12 -2.30 -2.63
CA THR A 38 -4.68 -0.93 -2.33
C THR A 38 -4.85 -0.61 -0.85
N PHE A 39 -3.75 -0.30 -0.16
CA PHE A 39 -3.81 0.27 1.18
C PHE A 39 -4.22 1.75 1.12
N THR A 40 -5.25 2.11 1.88
CA THR A 40 -5.71 3.49 2.06
C THR A 40 -5.38 4.00 3.47
N GLY A 41 -5.49 5.31 3.69
CA GLY A 41 -5.31 5.93 5.02
C GLY A 41 -3.89 5.81 5.58
N LEU A 42 -2.87 5.75 4.72
CA LEU A 42 -1.47 5.69 5.15
C LEU A 42 -1.01 7.04 5.72
N VAL A 43 -0.18 6.99 6.75
CA VAL A 43 0.45 8.18 7.30
C VAL A 43 1.45 8.73 6.28
N PRO A 44 1.42 10.04 5.96
CA PRO A 44 2.39 10.68 5.08
C PRO A 44 3.83 10.61 5.62
N ASN A 45 4.82 10.72 4.74
CA ASN A 45 6.25 10.62 5.07
C ASN A 45 6.62 9.40 5.95
N THR A 46 5.97 8.26 5.71
CA THR A 46 6.13 7.05 6.53
C THR A 46 6.57 5.89 5.64
N GLN A 47 7.65 5.21 6.06
CA GLN A 47 8.09 3.99 5.41
C GLN A 47 7.24 2.81 5.86
N TYR A 48 6.78 2.03 4.89
CA TYR A 48 6.02 0.81 5.11
C TYR A 48 6.70 -0.37 4.43
N TRP A 49 6.55 -1.54 5.06
CA TRP A 49 6.95 -2.84 4.53
C TRP A 49 5.70 -3.66 4.26
N VAL A 50 5.65 -4.32 3.11
CA VAL A 50 4.53 -5.15 2.67
C VAL A 50 4.99 -6.54 2.28
N ARG A 51 4.16 -7.54 2.58
CA ARG A 51 4.34 -8.93 2.16
C ARG A 51 2.98 -9.59 1.93
N VAL A 52 2.95 -10.61 1.08
CA VAL A 52 1.73 -11.35 0.73
C VAL A 52 1.96 -12.84 0.91
N ARG A 53 0.94 -13.58 1.36
CA ARG A 53 0.93 -15.04 1.32
C ARG A 53 -0.37 -15.56 0.73
N ALA A 54 -0.28 -16.70 0.05
CA ALA A 54 -1.46 -17.39 -0.47
C ALA A 54 -2.13 -18.22 0.64
N ARG A 55 -3.46 -18.36 0.55
CA ARG A 55 -4.27 -19.27 1.37
C ARG A 55 -4.94 -20.30 0.47
N ASN A 56 -5.04 -21.53 0.94
CA ASN A 56 -5.86 -22.59 0.36
C ASN A 56 -6.65 -23.29 1.48
N ALA A 57 -7.37 -24.37 1.14
CA ALA A 57 -8.15 -25.15 2.10
C ALA A 57 -7.32 -25.76 3.25
N GLN A 58 -6.00 -25.90 3.08
CA GLN A 58 -5.08 -26.41 4.10
C GLN A 58 -4.52 -25.31 5.02
N GLY A 59 -4.72 -24.04 4.66
CA GLY A 59 -4.27 -22.89 5.44
C GLY A 59 -3.47 -21.89 4.61
N ALA A 60 -2.70 -21.06 5.30
CA ALA A 60 -1.84 -20.05 4.67
C ALA A 60 -0.42 -20.59 4.45
N GLY A 61 0.14 -20.37 3.26
CA GLY A 61 1.53 -20.68 2.96
C GLY A 61 2.50 -19.65 3.54
N ASP A 62 3.77 -19.78 3.16
CA ASP A 62 4.81 -18.85 3.56
C ASP A 62 4.58 -17.43 3.01
N TRP A 63 5.09 -16.46 3.75
CA TRP A 63 5.13 -15.08 3.29
C TRP A 63 6.12 -14.90 2.15
N SER A 64 5.75 -14.07 1.17
CA SER A 64 6.69 -13.56 0.17
C SER A 64 7.83 -12.78 0.81
N PRO A 65 8.97 -12.60 0.10
CA PRO A 65 9.92 -11.55 0.45
C PRO A 65 9.20 -10.21 0.61
N SER A 66 9.62 -9.43 1.61
CA SER A 66 9.03 -8.12 1.85
C SER A 66 9.51 -7.09 0.83
N ARG A 67 8.62 -6.20 0.42
CA ARG A 67 8.96 -4.97 -0.30
C ARG A 67 8.69 -3.76 0.58
N SER A 68 9.40 -2.65 0.35
CA SER A 68 9.12 -1.40 1.05
C SER A 68 8.86 -0.25 0.10
N PHE A 69 8.14 0.74 0.60
CA PHE A 69 7.94 2.04 -0.04
C PHE A 69 7.78 3.10 1.05
N THR A 70 8.00 4.36 0.69
CA THR A 70 7.76 5.50 1.57
C THR A 70 6.63 6.33 1.00
N THR A 71 5.63 6.64 1.81
CA THR A 71 4.56 7.55 1.39
C THR A 71 5.12 8.95 1.17
N ILE A 72 4.48 9.70 0.27
CA ILE A 72 4.88 11.06 -0.01
C ILE A 72 4.69 11.91 1.25
N THR A 73 5.55 12.92 1.41
CA THR A 73 5.41 13.88 2.50
C THR A 73 4.12 14.69 2.38
N ASN A 74 3.67 15.26 3.50
CA ASN A 74 2.58 16.24 3.45
C ASN A 74 2.99 17.41 2.56
N VAL A 75 2.07 17.84 1.71
CA VAL A 75 2.19 19.15 1.07
C VAL A 75 1.82 20.18 2.13
N TYR A 76 2.66 21.17 2.34
CA TYR A 76 2.34 22.28 3.23
C TYR A 76 2.00 23.49 2.39
N VAL A 77 0.85 24.12 2.65
CA VAL A 77 0.55 25.46 2.12
C VAL A 77 0.71 26.44 3.27
N GLY A 78 1.43 27.52 3.04
CA GLY A 78 1.62 28.58 4.02
C GLY A 78 1.30 29.95 3.46
N ASN A 79 0.79 30.82 4.34
CA ASN A 79 0.59 32.25 4.05
C ASN A 79 1.80 33.11 4.47
N GLY A 80 2.96 32.49 4.72
CA GLY A 80 4.17 33.16 5.22
C GLY A 80 4.36 33.13 6.74
N SER A 81 3.45 32.56 7.54
CA SER A 81 3.66 32.43 9.01
C SER A 81 3.15 31.12 9.62
N THR A 82 2.39 30.31 8.89
CA THR A 82 1.88 29.01 9.36
C THR A 82 1.99 27.99 8.24
N TYR A 83 2.44 26.78 8.55
CA TYR A 83 2.44 25.64 7.62
C TYR A 83 1.42 24.64 8.11
N VAL A 84 0.36 24.41 7.32
CA VAL A 84 -0.66 23.39 7.63
C VAL A 84 -0.48 22.24 6.65
N PRO A 85 -0.40 20.98 7.12
CA PRO A 85 -0.37 19.84 6.22
C PRO A 85 -1.68 19.76 5.45
N VAL A 86 -1.61 19.69 4.13
CA VAL A 86 -2.75 19.49 3.23
C VAL A 86 -2.57 18.20 2.45
N THR A 87 -3.67 17.49 2.23
CA THR A 87 -3.73 16.46 1.19
C THR A 87 -3.87 17.20 -0.14
N PRO A 88 -2.90 17.11 -1.07
CA PRO A 88 -3.06 17.72 -2.38
C PRO A 88 -4.27 17.09 -3.07
N MET A 89 -5.17 17.93 -3.57
CA MET A 89 -6.34 17.51 -4.35
C MET A 89 -6.29 18.17 -5.73
N VAL A 90 -6.73 17.44 -6.75
CA VAL A 90 -6.95 17.98 -8.10
C VAL A 90 -8.45 18.08 -8.34
N GLY A 91 -8.89 19.18 -8.96
CA GLY A 91 -10.32 19.45 -9.12
C GLY A 91 -10.61 20.55 -10.14
N ASN A 92 -11.86 20.63 -10.58
CA ASN A 92 -12.35 21.63 -11.55
C ASN A 92 -13.00 22.86 -10.88
N GLY A 93 -12.77 23.06 -9.57
CA GLY A 93 -13.41 24.12 -8.78
C GLY A 93 -14.76 23.75 -8.16
N SER A 94 -15.34 22.58 -8.48
CA SER A 94 -16.57 22.07 -7.86
C SER A 94 -16.38 20.69 -7.22
N THR A 95 -15.50 19.86 -7.77
CA THR A 95 -15.16 18.54 -7.23
C THR A 95 -13.65 18.42 -7.10
N TYR A 96 -13.19 17.86 -5.98
CA TYR A 96 -11.78 17.64 -5.69
C TYR A 96 -11.53 16.17 -5.37
N VAL A 97 -10.49 15.57 -5.95
CA VAL A 97 -10.04 14.20 -5.65
C VAL A 97 -8.59 14.21 -5.17
N PRO A 98 -8.19 13.33 -4.23
CA PRO A 98 -6.80 13.24 -3.79
C PRO A 98 -5.85 13.00 -4.97
N VAL A 99 -4.70 13.68 -4.97
CA VAL A 99 -3.64 13.42 -5.94
C VAL A 99 -3.00 12.08 -5.63
N THR A 100 -3.08 11.15 -6.58
CA THR A 100 -2.27 9.93 -6.59
C THR A 100 -1.06 10.19 -7.47
N VAL A 101 0.15 10.16 -6.90
CA VAL A 101 1.39 10.25 -7.69
C VAL A 101 1.85 8.83 -8.01
N GLY A 102 1.77 8.46 -9.28
CA GLY A 102 2.39 7.24 -9.81
C GLY A 102 3.90 7.40 -9.98
N ILE A 103 4.67 6.35 -9.72
CA ILE A 103 6.10 6.32 -10.03
C ILE A 103 6.26 5.73 -11.42
N GLY A 104 6.60 6.55 -12.42
CA GLY A 104 6.82 6.12 -13.80
C GLY A 104 8.29 6.06 -14.19
N ASN A 105 8.68 5.10 -15.03
CA ASN A 105 9.99 5.04 -15.70
C ASN A 105 10.04 5.97 -16.95
N GLY A 106 9.44 7.15 -16.88
CA GLY A 106 9.39 8.10 -18.02
C GLY A 106 8.59 7.66 -19.27
N ALA A 107 8.09 6.42 -19.33
CA ALA A 107 7.33 5.90 -20.48
C ALA A 107 5.83 5.71 -20.19
N SER A 108 5.42 5.64 -18.93
CA SER A 108 4.02 5.53 -18.50
C SER A 108 3.88 5.92 -17.03
N TYR A 109 2.77 6.56 -16.70
CA TYR A 109 2.32 6.77 -15.32
C TYR A 109 1.25 5.70 -15.03
N SER A 110 1.42 4.91 -13.97
CA SER A 110 0.40 3.99 -13.44
C SER A 110 -0.21 4.55 -12.16
#